data_AF-A0A3A4A623-F1
#
_entry.id   AF-A0A3A4A623-F1
#
_cell.length_a   1.000
_cell.length_b   1.000
_cell.length_c   1.000
_cell.angle_alpha   90.00
_cell.angle_beta   90.00
_cell.angle_gamma   90.00
#
_symmetry.space_group_name_H-M   'P 1'
#
loop_
_entity.id
_entity.type
_entity.pdbx_description
1 polymer ?
#
loop_
_entity_poly.entity_id
_entity_poly.type
_entity_poly.pdbx_seq_one_letter_code
_entity_poly.pdbx_strand_id
1 'polypeptide(L)'
;MSRVAVIGDVGGHADQLDDLLARLGARTSGGHLALPDDLIVVQVGDLVHKGPHSRRVLRAVDAFLRRQPGRWIQLLGNHESLYLDGAPAFTWPGQDTLDGEDAALLRRWWDRGLLHAAAAVHGRDGQDALITHAGLTQMFWWNHLRGTASAATAARRLNAMARRGEPALWRYGLMMGRPLTPDAGPIWAEAGHEVILPWTVLLEEEDVAPPFHQVFGHSCPYDWHTGRWRLPGDIRHYVSADERRRRVRALIGGKSLYAIDPGHGRRPAPAWEPLIIPGAAVTC
;
A
#
# COMPACT_ATOMS: atom_id res chain seq x y z
N MET A 1 8.62 23.06 3.88
CA MET A 1 7.24 22.66 4.21
C MET A 1 7.21 21.14 4.20
N SER A 2 6.57 20.47 5.17
CA SER A 2 6.54 19.00 5.20
C SER A 2 5.88 18.41 3.95
N ARG A 3 6.29 17.21 3.54
CA ARG A 3 5.65 16.45 2.46
C ARG A 3 5.67 14.96 2.78
N VAL A 4 4.65 14.26 2.32
CA VAL A 4 4.54 12.81 2.44
C VAL A 4 4.78 12.18 1.07
N ALA A 5 5.70 11.23 0.97
CA ALA A 5 5.87 10.37 -0.19
C ALA A 5 5.27 8.99 0.10
N VAL A 6 4.22 8.63 -0.62
CA VAL A 6 3.64 7.28 -0.55
C VAL A 6 4.28 6.42 -1.63
N ILE A 7 4.99 5.38 -1.21
CA ILE A 7 5.77 4.47 -2.06
C ILE A 7 5.01 3.15 -2.19
N GLY A 8 4.78 2.73 -3.43
CA GLY A 8 4.16 1.44 -3.77
C GLY A 8 5.02 0.22 -3.43
N ASP A 9 4.64 -0.93 -3.97
CA ASP A 9 5.42 -2.17 -3.89
C ASP A 9 6.86 -1.95 -4.35
N VAL A 10 7.81 -2.54 -3.63
CA VAL A 10 9.24 -2.54 -4.01
C VAL A 10 9.67 -3.93 -4.47
N GLY A 11 9.13 -4.97 -3.84
CA GLY A 11 9.31 -6.36 -4.21
C GLY A 11 10.77 -6.77 -4.39
N GLY A 12 11.67 -6.41 -3.50
CA GLY A 12 13.08 -6.85 -3.52
C GLY A 12 13.98 -6.12 -4.51
N HIS A 13 13.50 -5.07 -5.21
CA HIS A 13 14.32 -4.26 -6.12
C HIS A 13 15.03 -3.12 -5.39
N ALA A 14 16.10 -3.47 -4.66
CA ALA A 14 16.85 -2.51 -3.83
C ALA A 14 17.37 -1.28 -4.61
N ASP A 15 17.88 -1.45 -5.83
CA ASP A 15 18.39 -0.33 -6.61
C ASP A 15 17.26 0.65 -7.01
N GLN A 16 16.06 0.14 -7.28
CA GLN A 16 14.89 0.99 -7.56
C GLN A 16 14.50 1.82 -6.34
N LEU A 17 14.56 1.23 -5.14
CA LEU A 17 14.31 1.95 -3.90
C LEU A 17 15.38 3.02 -3.67
N ASP A 18 16.65 2.70 -3.85
CA ASP A 18 17.76 3.65 -3.66
C ASP A 18 17.67 4.82 -4.65
N ASP A 19 17.42 4.56 -5.93
CA ASP A 19 17.22 5.59 -6.96
C ASP A 19 16.03 6.48 -6.63
N LEU A 20 14.92 5.89 -6.16
CA LEU A 20 13.76 6.64 -5.73
C LEU A 20 14.09 7.55 -4.53
N LEU A 21 14.75 7.02 -3.50
CA LEU A 21 15.11 7.78 -2.31
C LEU A 21 16.08 8.92 -2.66
N ALA A 22 17.03 8.68 -3.56
CA ALA A 22 17.94 9.71 -4.06
C ALA A 22 17.19 10.85 -4.77
N ARG A 23 16.20 10.53 -5.63
CA ARG A 23 15.29 11.50 -6.26
C ARG A 23 14.43 12.25 -5.26
N LEU A 24 14.05 11.60 -4.15
CA LEU A 24 13.36 12.24 -3.03
C LEU A 24 14.28 13.11 -2.16
N GLY A 25 15.58 13.16 -2.45
CA GLY A 25 16.53 14.00 -1.73
C GLY A 25 17.22 13.30 -0.56
N ALA A 26 17.07 11.98 -0.40
CA ALA A 26 17.84 11.24 0.58
C ALA A 26 19.34 11.33 0.26
N ARG A 27 20.16 11.49 1.29
CA ARG A 27 21.62 11.66 1.15
C ARG A 27 22.35 10.85 2.22
N THR A 28 23.56 10.40 1.90
CA THR A 28 24.40 9.72 2.88
C THR A 28 24.90 10.73 3.92
N SER A 29 24.61 10.48 5.18
CA SER A 29 25.09 11.23 6.35
C SER A 29 25.52 10.25 7.43
N GLY A 30 26.73 10.44 7.98
CA GLY A 30 27.27 9.54 9.01
C GLY A 30 27.38 8.07 8.56
N GLY A 31 27.66 7.81 7.28
CA GLY A 31 27.79 6.45 6.72
C GLY A 31 26.46 5.77 6.36
N HIS A 32 25.33 6.47 6.44
CA HIS A 32 24.01 5.90 6.21
C HIS A 32 23.10 6.84 5.42
N LEU A 33 22.14 6.27 4.67
CA LEU A 33 21.16 7.07 3.94
C LEU A 33 20.18 7.73 4.93
N ALA A 34 20.03 9.05 4.83
CA ALA A 34 19.14 9.86 5.66
C ALA A 34 18.06 10.53 4.78
N LEU A 35 16.84 10.65 5.32
CA LEU A 35 15.74 11.36 4.64
C LEU A 35 15.85 12.86 4.95
N PRO A 36 15.44 13.75 4.03
CA PRO A 36 15.32 15.17 4.31
C PRO A 36 14.43 15.49 5.51
N ASP A 37 14.71 16.61 6.19
CA ASP A 37 13.99 16.99 7.40
C ASP A 37 12.50 17.29 7.18
N ASP A 38 12.11 17.60 5.94
CA ASP A 38 10.74 17.88 5.53
C ASP A 38 10.00 16.66 4.97
N LEU A 39 10.64 15.49 4.87
CA LEU A 39 10.06 14.31 4.24
C LEU A 39 9.62 13.25 5.26
N ILE A 40 8.38 12.76 5.09
CA ILE A 40 7.88 11.51 5.67
C ILE A 40 7.60 10.53 4.52
N VAL A 41 8.04 9.28 4.67
CA VAL A 41 7.75 8.20 3.74
C VAL A 41 6.69 7.29 4.34
N VAL A 42 5.69 6.92 3.54
CA VAL A 42 4.75 5.83 3.83
C VAL A 42 4.95 4.76 2.75
N GLN A 43 5.51 3.60 3.09
CA GLN A 43 5.68 2.50 2.15
C GLN A 43 4.55 1.48 2.37
N VAL A 44 3.85 1.10 1.30
CA VAL A 44 2.55 0.41 1.39
C VAL A 44 2.62 -1.12 1.57
N GLY A 45 3.78 -1.69 1.87
CA GLY A 45 3.99 -3.14 1.93
C GLY A 45 4.57 -3.74 0.65
N ASP A 46 4.78 -5.05 0.64
CA ASP A 46 5.42 -5.80 -0.44
C ASP A 46 6.84 -5.29 -0.73
N LEU A 47 7.69 -5.37 0.29
CA LEU A 47 9.11 -5.08 0.19
C LEU A 47 9.90 -6.24 -0.44
N VAL A 48 9.35 -7.46 -0.51
CA VAL A 48 10.12 -8.69 -0.77
C VAL A 48 9.56 -9.59 -1.89
N HIS A 49 10.31 -10.66 -2.22
CA HIS A 49 10.00 -11.81 -3.09
C HIS A 49 10.03 -11.66 -4.62
N LYS A 50 9.88 -10.47 -5.21
CA LYS A 50 9.80 -10.35 -6.68
C LYS A 50 11.19 -10.24 -7.34
N GLY A 51 12.06 -9.43 -6.76
CA GLY A 51 13.42 -9.12 -7.20
C GLY A 51 14.49 -9.74 -6.28
N PRO A 52 15.76 -9.72 -6.72
CA PRO A 52 16.83 -10.54 -6.14
C PRO A 52 17.41 -10.01 -4.82
N HIS A 53 16.96 -8.85 -4.32
CA HIS A 53 17.64 -8.12 -3.25
C HIS A 53 16.73 -7.77 -2.06
N SER A 54 15.77 -8.64 -1.74
CA SER A 54 14.87 -8.51 -0.57
C SER A 54 15.63 -8.17 0.72
N ARG A 55 16.75 -8.86 1.01
CA ARG A 55 17.61 -8.53 2.17
C ARG A 55 18.03 -7.07 2.20
N ARG A 56 18.55 -6.54 1.09
CA ARG A 56 19.06 -5.15 1.03
C ARG A 56 17.93 -4.15 1.22
N VAL A 57 16.75 -4.41 0.66
CA VAL A 57 15.54 -3.61 0.91
C VAL A 57 15.20 -3.60 2.41
N LEU A 58 15.11 -4.77 3.04
CA LEU A 58 14.78 -4.89 4.46
C LEU A 58 15.81 -4.16 5.35
N ARG A 59 17.11 -4.29 5.07
CA ARG A 59 18.14 -3.59 5.86
C ARG A 59 18.11 -2.07 5.67
N ALA A 60 17.79 -1.59 4.47
CA ALA A 60 17.62 -0.16 4.23
C ALA A 60 16.42 0.39 5.03
N VAL A 61 15.27 -0.28 4.96
CA VAL A 61 14.07 0.10 5.72
C VAL A 61 14.31 -0.01 7.23
N ASP A 62 14.97 -1.06 7.72
CA ASP A 62 15.34 -1.22 9.13
C ASP A 62 16.16 -0.04 9.65
N ALA A 63 17.10 0.45 8.85
CA ALA A 63 17.92 1.60 9.21
C ALA A 63 17.06 2.88 9.36
N PHE A 64 16.08 3.10 8.48
CA PHE A 64 15.14 4.21 8.61
C PHE A 64 14.29 4.09 9.86
N LEU A 65 13.67 2.93 10.09
CA LEU A 65 12.83 2.67 11.25
C LEU A 65 13.58 2.90 12.59
N ARG A 66 14.86 2.50 12.67
CA ARG A 66 15.67 2.65 13.88
C ARG A 66 16.23 4.06 14.10
N ARG A 67 16.64 4.75 13.02
CA ARG A 67 17.43 5.99 13.14
C ARG A 67 16.63 7.25 12.89
N GLN A 68 15.52 7.13 12.19
CA GLN A 68 14.65 8.24 11.85
C GLN A 68 13.20 7.87 12.19
N PRO A 69 12.92 7.51 13.46
CA PRO A 69 11.58 7.13 13.88
C PRO A 69 10.58 8.26 13.55
N GLY A 70 9.43 7.89 13.00
CA GLY A 70 8.40 8.84 12.56
C GLY A 70 8.63 9.45 11.17
N ARG A 71 9.81 9.27 10.54
CA ARG A 71 10.03 9.68 9.14
C ARG A 71 9.79 8.54 8.14
N TRP A 72 9.77 7.30 8.60
CA TRP A 72 9.38 6.14 7.80
C TRP A 72 8.24 5.41 8.48
N ILE A 73 7.11 5.30 7.79
CA ILE A 73 5.95 4.51 8.19
C ILE A 73 5.88 3.30 7.27
N GLN A 74 6.02 2.12 7.85
CA GLN A 74 6.00 0.85 7.11
C GLN A 74 4.62 0.20 7.24
N LEU A 75 3.91 0.05 6.12
CA LEU A 75 2.71 -0.77 6.09
C LEU A 75 3.07 -2.23 5.82
N LEU A 76 2.20 -3.15 6.24
CA LEU A 76 2.35 -4.58 5.98
C LEU A 76 1.75 -4.93 4.62
N GLY A 77 2.49 -5.66 3.80
CA GLY A 77 1.98 -6.26 2.56
C GLY A 77 1.56 -7.71 2.76
N ASN A 78 0.91 -8.27 1.75
CA ASN A 78 0.62 -9.70 1.77
C ASN A 78 1.92 -10.53 1.70
N HIS A 79 2.97 -10.02 1.06
CA HIS A 79 4.27 -10.70 1.03
C HIS A 79 4.94 -10.76 2.40
N GLU A 80 4.88 -9.70 3.20
CA GLU A 80 5.41 -9.74 4.57
C GLU A 80 4.60 -10.69 5.46
N SER A 81 3.27 -10.77 5.24
CA SER A 81 2.37 -11.60 6.04
C SER A 81 2.76 -13.09 6.07
N LEU A 82 3.47 -13.59 5.05
CA LEU A 82 4.01 -14.96 5.01
C LEU A 82 4.93 -15.30 6.18
N TYR A 83 5.52 -14.30 6.81
CA TYR A 83 6.51 -14.46 7.88
C TYR A 83 5.98 -14.09 9.26
N LEU A 84 4.73 -13.62 9.34
CA LEU A 84 4.13 -13.11 10.56
C LEU A 84 3.17 -14.14 11.15
N ASP A 85 3.23 -14.32 12.47
CA ASP A 85 2.35 -15.24 13.17
C ASP A 85 0.89 -14.74 13.10
N GLY A 86 -0.04 -15.66 12.83
CA GLY A 86 -1.48 -15.36 12.78
C GLY A 86 -2.00 -14.82 11.44
N ALA A 87 -1.12 -14.55 10.46
CA ALA A 87 -1.52 -14.29 9.08
C ALA A 87 -1.78 -15.61 8.34
N PRO A 88 -2.71 -15.65 7.38
CA PRO A 88 -3.01 -16.88 6.67
C PRO A 88 -1.85 -17.25 5.75
N ALA A 89 -1.41 -18.51 5.87
CA ALA A 89 -0.34 -19.04 5.05
C ALA A 89 -0.79 -19.13 3.59
N PHE A 90 0.05 -18.63 2.69
CA PHE A 90 0.02 -19.01 1.28
C PHE A 90 1.43 -19.44 0.85
N THR A 91 1.55 -20.08 -0.29
CA THR A 91 2.84 -20.51 -0.80
C THR A 91 3.34 -19.47 -1.79
N TRP A 92 4.53 -18.92 -1.58
CA TRP A 92 5.24 -18.19 -2.62
C TRP A 92 6.13 -19.16 -3.41
N PRO A 93 5.81 -19.47 -4.68
CA PRO A 93 6.58 -20.40 -5.48
C PRO A 93 7.80 -19.67 -6.06
N GLY A 94 8.83 -19.45 -5.24
CA GLY A 94 10.03 -18.73 -5.67
C GLY A 94 11.28 -19.12 -4.90
N GLN A 95 12.43 -19.00 -5.56
CA GLN A 95 13.75 -19.15 -4.93
C GLN A 95 14.12 -17.94 -4.04
N ASP A 96 13.36 -16.84 -4.16
CA ASP A 96 13.62 -15.56 -3.49
C ASP A 96 12.92 -15.43 -2.12
N THR A 97 12.64 -16.57 -1.46
CA THR A 97 12.14 -16.57 -0.08
C THR A 97 13.17 -16.02 0.89
N LEU A 98 12.71 -15.35 1.94
CA LEU A 98 13.58 -14.87 3.00
C LEU A 98 14.19 -16.03 3.79
N ASP A 99 15.45 -15.89 4.16
CA ASP A 99 16.08 -16.80 5.11
C ASP A 99 15.64 -16.50 6.56
N GLY A 100 16.10 -17.34 7.49
CA GLY A 100 15.68 -17.25 8.88
C GLY A 100 16.01 -15.91 9.55
N GLU A 101 17.09 -15.24 9.15
CA GLU A 101 17.50 -13.96 9.74
C GLU A 101 16.59 -12.83 9.27
N ASP A 102 16.30 -12.77 7.97
CA ASP A 102 15.44 -11.75 7.38
C ASP A 102 13.97 -11.95 7.76
N ALA A 103 13.49 -13.19 7.83
CA ALA A 103 12.17 -13.50 8.38
C ALA A 103 12.06 -13.10 9.87
N ALA A 104 13.10 -13.35 10.67
CA ALA A 104 13.14 -12.91 12.05
C ALA A 104 13.17 -11.37 12.18
N LEU A 105 13.74 -10.65 11.21
CA LEU A 105 13.69 -9.18 11.19
C LEU A 105 12.26 -8.68 11.02
N LEU A 106 11.48 -9.24 10.08
CA LEU A 106 10.07 -8.89 9.90
C LEU A 106 9.24 -9.18 11.15
N ARG A 107 9.43 -10.36 11.78
CA ARG A 107 8.78 -10.68 13.06
C ARG A 107 9.13 -9.68 14.15
N ARG A 108 10.39 -9.27 14.26
CA ARG A 108 10.78 -8.21 15.22
C ARG A 108 10.10 -6.88 14.95
N TRP A 109 9.91 -6.49 13.68
CA TRP A 109 9.17 -5.26 13.37
C TRP A 109 7.70 -5.39 13.79
N TRP A 110 7.08 -6.53 13.51
CA TRP A 110 5.72 -6.83 13.94
C TRP A 110 5.55 -6.80 15.46
N ASP A 111 6.38 -7.54 16.19
CA ASP A 111 6.34 -7.64 17.66
C ASP A 111 6.55 -6.29 18.35
N ARG A 112 7.33 -5.40 17.73
CA ARG A 112 7.59 -4.04 18.23
C ARG A 112 6.56 -3.00 17.77
N GLY A 113 5.54 -3.41 17.01
CA GLY A 113 4.52 -2.51 16.49
C GLY A 113 5.03 -1.50 15.45
N LEU A 114 6.10 -1.85 14.72
CA LEU A 114 6.69 -1.02 13.65
C LEU A 114 6.04 -1.26 12.28
N LEU A 115 5.24 -2.32 12.16
CA LEU A 115 4.41 -2.61 10.98
C LEU A 115 2.96 -2.19 11.25
N HIS A 116 2.37 -1.49 10.28
CA HIS A 116 0.98 -1.01 10.36
C HIS A 116 0.14 -1.63 9.23
N ALA A 117 -1.15 -1.87 9.48
CA ALA A 117 -2.08 -2.26 8.42
C ALA A 117 -2.52 -1.05 7.58
N ALA A 118 -2.48 0.15 8.15
CA ALA A 118 -2.90 1.37 7.49
C ALA A 118 -2.24 2.61 8.09
N ALA A 119 -2.27 3.71 7.33
CA ALA A 119 -1.98 5.06 7.79
C ALA A 119 -3.01 6.03 7.22
N ALA A 120 -3.23 7.16 7.87
CA ALA A 120 -3.99 8.28 7.34
C ALA A 120 -3.07 9.47 7.10
N VAL A 121 -3.23 10.12 5.95
CA VAL A 121 -2.52 11.33 5.59
C VAL A 121 -3.50 12.50 5.58
N HIS A 122 -3.15 13.56 6.28
CA HIS A 122 -3.94 14.78 6.42
C HIS A 122 -3.39 15.87 5.50
N GLY A 123 -4.04 16.10 4.35
CA GLY A 123 -3.70 17.18 3.42
C GLY A 123 -4.13 18.56 3.93
N ARG A 124 -3.55 19.64 3.38
CA ARG A 124 -3.78 21.03 3.83
C ARG A 124 -5.21 21.56 3.69
N ASP A 125 -6.04 20.90 2.88
CA ASP A 125 -7.42 21.35 2.57
C ASP A 125 -8.48 20.32 3.03
N GLY A 126 -8.20 19.57 4.09
CA GLY A 126 -9.11 18.52 4.59
C GLY A 126 -9.26 17.32 3.62
N GLN A 127 -8.37 17.22 2.63
CA GLN A 127 -8.28 16.08 1.72
C GLN A 127 -7.54 14.95 2.42
N ASP A 128 -8.25 14.28 3.32
CA ASP A 128 -7.73 13.13 4.06
C ASP A 128 -7.67 11.90 3.17
N ALA A 129 -6.54 11.19 3.20
CA ALA A 129 -6.35 9.94 2.48
C ALA A 129 -6.09 8.79 3.45
N LEU A 130 -6.78 7.67 3.24
CA LEU A 130 -6.42 6.39 3.85
C LEU A 130 -5.40 5.69 2.96
N ILE A 131 -4.29 5.26 3.56
CA ILE A 131 -3.24 4.49 2.92
C ILE A 131 -3.31 3.06 3.44
N THR A 132 -3.47 2.09 2.55
CA THR A 132 -3.44 0.65 2.88
C THR A 132 -2.58 -0.08 1.86
N HIS A 133 -2.37 -1.38 2.07
CA HIS A 133 -1.64 -2.18 1.10
C HIS A 133 -2.43 -2.42 -0.18
N ALA A 134 -3.68 -2.88 -0.09
CA ALA A 134 -4.47 -3.35 -1.24
C ALA A 134 -5.76 -2.55 -1.51
N GLY A 135 -6.02 -1.48 -0.74
CA GLY A 135 -7.23 -0.67 -0.85
C GLY A 135 -8.32 -1.09 0.13
N LEU A 136 -9.31 -0.23 0.37
CA LEU A 136 -10.43 -0.51 1.27
C LEU A 136 -11.68 -0.80 0.44
N THR A 137 -12.15 -2.05 0.50
CA THR A 137 -13.39 -2.47 -0.14
C THR A 137 -14.60 -1.85 0.56
N GLN A 138 -15.65 -1.60 -0.21
CA GLN A 138 -16.85 -0.91 0.26
C GLN A 138 -17.60 -1.71 1.35
N MET A 139 -17.73 -3.03 1.20
CA MET A 139 -18.35 -3.86 2.25
C MET A 139 -17.45 -4.01 3.48
N PHE A 140 -16.12 -4.04 3.34
CA PHE A 140 -15.24 -4.07 4.52
C PHE A 140 -15.38 -2.77 5.33
N TRP A 141 -15.44 -1.63 4.65
CA TRP A 141 -15.69 -0.33 5.28
C TRP A 141 -16.99 -0.33 6.08
N TRP A 142 -18.08 -0.85 5.50
CA TRP A 142 -19.37 -0.92 6.17
C TRP A 142 -19.33 -1.88 7.37
N ASN A 143 -18.93 -3.13 7.14
CA ASN A 143 -19.05 -4.24 8.09
C ASN A 143 -18.06 -4.14 9.26
N HIS A 144 -16.82 -3.71 8.98
CA HIS A 144 -15.73 -3.75 9.97
C HIS A 144 -15.32 -2.35 10.45
N LEU A 145 -15.46 -1.33 9.60
CA LEU A 145 -15.11 0.05 9.95
C LEU A 145 -16.33 0.91 10.28
N ARG A 146 -17.51 0.31 10.41
CA ARG A 146 -18.77 0.96 10.85
C ARG A 146 -19.08 2.24 10.08
N GLY A 147 -18.86 2.24 8.77
CA GLY A 147 -19.20 3.36 7.90
C GLY A 147 -18.47 4.67 8.26
N THR A 148 -17.27 4.61 8.85
CA THR A 148 -16.60 5.82 9.33
C THR A 148 -16.25 6.79 8.19
N ALA A 149 -16.52 8.08 8.41
CA ALA A 149 -16.15 9.15 7.47
C ALA A 149 -14.70 9.64 7.62
N SER A 150 -13.96 9.18 8.64
CA SER A 150 -12.62 9.68 8.97
C SER A 150 -11.53 8.68 8.60
N ALA A 151 -10.59 9.09 7.73
CA ALA A 151 -9.44 8.27 7.36
C ALA A 151 -8.59 7.89 8.59
N ALA A 152 -8.36 8.83 9.52
CA ALA A 152 -7.65 8.55 10.77
C ALA A 152 -8.38 7.53 11.65
N THR A 153 -9.71 7.58 11.70
CA THR A 153 -10.48 6.57 12.45
C THR A 153 -10.45 5.21 11.76
N ALA A 154 -10.49 5.17 10.42
CA ALA A 154 -10.30 3.95 9.65
C ALA A 154 -8.91 3.34 9.90
N ALA A 155 -7.83 4.14 9.79
CA ALA A 155 -6.46 3.68 10.03
C ALA A 155 -6.27 3.10 11.43
N ARG A 156 -6.72 3.82 12.47
CA ARG A 156 -6.65 3.33 13.86
C ARG A 156 -7.40 2.02 14.08
N ARG A 157 -8.58 1.87 13.45
CA ARG A 157 -9.39 0.64 13.54
C ARG A 157 -8.68 -0.53 12.86
N LEU A 158 -8.17 -0.33 11.64
CA LEU A 158 -7.39 -1.33 10.92
C LEU A 158 -6.15 -1.76 11.70
N ASN A 159 -5.40 -0.81 12.25
CA ASN A 159 -4.24 -1.11 13.08
C ASN A 159 -4.60 -1.83 14.39
N ALA A 160 -5.78 -1.55 14.96
CA ALA A 160 -6.27 -2.29 16.12
C ALA A 160 -6.69 -3.73 15.76
N MET A 161 -7.32 -3.93 14.59
CA MET A 161 -7.64 -5.26 14.06
C MET A 161 -6.37 -6.09 13.84
N ALA A 162 -5.32 -5.47 13.27
CA ALA A 162 -4.02 -6.08 13.04
C ALA A 162 -3.38 -6.58 14.34
N ARG A 163 -3.35 -5.73 15.39
CA ARG A 163 -2.83 -6.11 16.72
C ARG A 163 -3.62 -7.23 17.39
N ARG A 164 -4.92 -7.34 17.10
CA ARG A 164 -5.79 -8.40 17.64
C ARG A 164 -5.77 -9.68 16.79
N GLY A 165 -5.03 -9.70 15.68
CA GLY A 165 -5.02 -10.83 14.76
C GLY A 165 -6.40 -11.11 14.14
N GLU A 166 -7.21 -10.08 13.88
CA GLU A 166 -8.57 -10.28 13.38
C GLU A 166 -8.56 -10.88 11.96
N PRO A 167 -9.17 -12.07 11.73
CA PRO A 167 -9.12 -12.76 10.44
C PRO A 167 -9.68 -11.95 9.27
N ALA A 168 -10.62 -11.02 9.54
CA ALA A 168 -11.20 -10.17 8.51
C ALA A 168 -10.14 -9.35 7.76
N LEU A 169 -9.12 -8.84 8.46
CA LEU A 169 -8.04 -8.05 7.85
C LEU A 169 -7.32 -8.82 6.71
N TRP A 170 -7.25 -10.13 6.87
CA TRP A 170 -6.53 -11.04 5.98
C TRP A 170 -7.43 -11.77 4.99
N ARG A 171 -8.72 -11.42 4.93
CA ARG A 171 -9.66 -12.10 4.05
C ARG A 171 -9.21 -11.95 2.60
N TYR A 172 -8.94 -13.09 1.97
CA TYR A 172 -8.53 -13.15 0.58
C TYR A 172 -9.58 -12.57 -0.36
N GLY A 173 -9.11 -12.02 -1.47
CA GLY A 173 -9.93 -11.62 -2.61
C GLY A 173 -9.67 -12.45 -3.86
N LEU A 174 -10.10 -11.90 -5.00
CA LEU A 174 -10.03 -12.50 -6.34
C LEU A 174 -8.64 -13.02 -6.71
N MET A 175 -7.58 -12.34 -6.25
CA MET A 175 -6.18 -12.68 -6.59
C MET A 175 -5.75 -14.10 -6.19
N MET A 176 -6.39 -14.69 -5.19
CA MET A 176 -6.10 -16.06 -4.76
C MET A 176 -6.90 -17.13 -5.52
N GLY A 177 -7.44 -16.79 -6.70
CA GLY A 177 -8.33 -17.66 -7.47
C GLY A 177 -9.65 -17.93 -6.75
N ARG A 178 -10.01 -17.08 -5.78
CA ARG A 178 -11.28 -17.12 -5.06
C ARG A 178 -12.35 -16.40 -5.89
N PRO A 179 -13.64 -16.70 -5.68
CA PRO A 179 -14.71 -15.84 -6.17
C PRO A 179 -14.52 -14.40 -5.69
N LEU A 180 -15.12 -13.46 -6.41
CA LEU A 180 -15.23 -12.05 -5.98
C LEU A 180 -15.68 -12.00 -4.52
N THR A 181 -14.90 -11.34 -3.66
CA THR A 181 -15.18 -11.22 -2.23
C THR A 181 -15.44 -9.76 -1.89
N PRO A 182 -16.72 -9.34 -1.74
CA PRO A 182 -17.07 -7.92 -1.56
C PRO A 182 -16.40 -7.25 -0.35
N ASP A 183 -16.11 -8.02 0.70
CA ASP A 183 -15.42 -7.56 1.91
C ASP A 183 -13.99 -8.13 2.03
N ALA A 184 -13.31 -8.34 0.89
CA ALA A 184 -11.89 -8.66 0.88
C ALA A 184 -11.11 -7.66 1.75
N GLY A 185 -10.16 -8.19 2.52
CA GLY A 185 -9.39 -7.42 3.47
C GLY A 185 -8.43 -6.47 2.77
N PRO A 186 -8.04 -5.35 3.41
CA PRO A 186 -7.21 -4.32 2.80
C PRO A 186 -5.73 -4.72 2.58
N ILE A 187 -5.42 -6.00 2.81
CA ILE A 187 -4.13 -6.63 2.51
C ILE A 187 -4.20 -7.49 1.24
N TRP A 188 -5.40 -7.83 0.76
CA TRP A 188 -5.58 -8.82 -0.33
C TRP A 188 -6.57 -8.40 -1.42
N ALA A 189 -7.27 -7.29 -1.24
CA ALA A 189 -8.29 -6.84 -2.17
C ALA A 189 -7.72 -6.54 -3.58
N GLU A 190 -8.40 -7.01 -4.62
CA GLU A 190 -8.06 -6.68 -6.00
C GLU A 190 -8.59 -5.29 -6.38
N ALA A 191 -7.72 -4.46 -6.96
CA ALA A 191 -7.99 -3.04 -7.18
C ALA A 191 -9.18 -2.77 -8.10
N GLY A 192 -9.34 -3.54 -9.19
CA GLY A 192 -10.39 -3.31 -10.18
C GLY A 192 -11.78 -3.70 -9.68
N HIS A 193 -11.94 -4.97 -9.33
CA HIS A 193 -13.24 -5.59 -9.09
C HIS A 193 -13.69 -5.53 -7.63
N GLU A 194 -12.76 -5.49 -6.67
CA GLU A 194 -13.09 -5.52 -5.24
C GLU A 194 -12.97 -4.14 -4.58
N VAL A 195 -12.12 -3.26 -5.12
CA VAL A 195 -11.99 -1.89 -4.61
C VAL A 195 -12.77 -0.89 -5.48
N ILE A 196 -12.36 -0.65 -6.72
CA ILE A 196 -12.90 0.46 -7.52
C ILE A 196 -14.36 0.25 -7.92
N LEU A 197 -14.68 -0.91 -8.52
CA LEU A 197 -16.03 -1.20 -9.02
C LEU A 197 -17.13 -1.09 -7.95
N PRO A 198 -17.00 -1.66 -6.74
CA PRO A 198 -18.05 -1.54 -5.73
C PRO A 198 -18.29 -0.09 -5.28
N TRP A 199 -17.25 0.76 -5.28
CA TRP A 199 -17.41 2.18 -4.97
C TRP A 199 -18.12 2.96 -6.08
N THR A 200 -17.94 2.61 -7.35
CA THR A 200 -18.67 3.26 -8.46
C THR A 200 -20.14 2.83 -8.46
N VAL A 201 -20.41 1.53 -8.27
CA VAL A 201 -21.78 1.00 -8.17
C VAL A 201 -22.52 1.66 -7.01
N LEU A 202 -21.90 1.76 -5.84
CA LEU A 202 -22.51 2.42 -4.68
C LEU A 202 -22.83 3.90 -4.96
N LEU A 203 -21.95 4.61 -5.67
CA LEU A 203 -22.22 6.00 -6.06
C LEU A 203 -23.40 6.10 -7.04
N GLU A 204 -23.46 5.23 -8.04
CA GLU A 204 -24.50 5.29 -9.09
C GLU A 204 -25.87 4.85 -8.60
N GLU A 205 -25.93 3.83 -7.73
CA GLU A 205 -27.19 3.24 -7.27
C GLU A 205 -27.74 3.96 -6.02
N GLU A 206 -26.87 4.44 -5.13
CA GLU A 206 -27.26 4.94 -3.80
C GLU A 206 -26.78 6.38 -3.52
N ASP A 207 -26.10 7.05 -4.46
CA ASP A 207 -25.49 8.38 -4.28
C ASP A 207 -24.51 8.44 -3.09
N VAL A 208 -23.82 7.33 -2.79
CA VAL A 208 -22.83 7.26 -1.71
C VAL A 208 -21.42 7.17 -2.27
N ALA A 209 -20.70 8.29 -2.16
CA ALA A 209 -19.27 8.38 -2.50
C ALA A 209 -18.36 7.72 -1.44
N PRO A 210 -17.10 7.38 -1.79
CA PRO A 210 -16.09 7.03 -0.81
C PRO A 210 -15.95 8.12 0.27
N PRO A 211 -15.76 7.76 1.55
CA PRO A 211 -15.68 8.74 2.63
C PRO A 211 -14.42 9.63 2.59
N PHE A 212 -13.34 9.11 2.00
CA PHE A 212 -12.03 9.75 1.93
C PHE A 212 -11.28 9.30 0.68
N HIS A 213 -10.16 9.97 0.35
CA HIS A 213 -9.25 9.48 -0.67
C HIS A 213 -8.63 8.15 -0.24
N GLN A 214 -8.27 7.30 -1.19
CA GLN A 214 -7.48 6.11 -0.87
C GLN A 214 -6.21 6.07 -1.69
N VAL A 215 -5.15 5.49 -1.12
CA VAL A 215 -3.91 5.19 -1.82
C VAL A 215 -3.49 3.78 -1.43
N PHE A 216 -3.20 2.94 -2.42
CA PHE A 216 -2.88 1.54 -2.19
C PHE A 216 -1.97 0.97 -3.28
N GLY A 217 -1.19 -0.06 -2.93
CA GLY A 217 -0.36 -0.86 -3.83
C GLY A 217 -1.04 -2.20 -4.16
N HIS A 218 -0.29 -3.30 -4.04
CA HIS A 218 -0.70 -4.70 -4.21
C HIS A 218 -1.13 -5.12 -5.62
N SER A 219 -2.12 -4.43 -6.18
CA SER A 219 -2.60 -4.67 -7.53
C SER A 219 -2.97 -3.37 -8.22
N CYS A 220 -2.94 -3.42 -9.55
CA CYS A 220 -3.30 -2.30 -10.40
C CYS A 220 -4.40 -2.74 -11.38
N PRO A 221 -5.48 -1.94 -11.55
CA PRO A 221 -6.54 -2.25 -12.51
C PRO A 221 -6.09 -1.99 -13.97
N TYR A 222 -4.81 -1.72 -14.21
CA TYR A 222 -4.21 -1.52 -15.51
C TYR A 222 -2.96 -2.40 -15.65
N ASP A 223 -2.93 -3.21 -16.70
CA ASP A 223 -1.79 -4.03 -17.04
C ASP A 223 -0.74 -3.20 -17.77
N TRP A 224 0.29 -2.85 -17.03
CA TRP A 224 1.48 -2.12 -17.45
C TRP A 224 2.28 -2.70 -18.62
N HIS A 225 2.09 -3.98 -18.96
CA HIS A 225 2.79 -4.67 -20.03
C HIS A 225 1.94 -4.77 -21.30
N THR A 226 0.64 -5.04 -21.12
CA THR A 226 -0.28 -5.25 -22.25
C THR A 226 -1.08 -4.01 -22.62
N GLY A 227 -1.06 -2.97 -21.78
CA GLY A 227 -1.84 -1.75 -21.95
C GLY A 227 -3.35 -1.96 -21.75
N ARG A 228 -3.75 -3.04 -21.07
CA ARG A 228 -5.15 -3.45 -20.93
C ARG A 228 -5.69 -3.16 -19.54
N TRP A 229 -6.94 -2.69 -19.49
CA TRP A 229 -7.69 -2.56 -18.25
C TRP A 229 -8.10 -3.93 -17.68
N ARG A 230 -7.93 -4.09 -16.37
CA ARG A 230 -8.39 -5.22 -15.55
C ARG A 230 -9.58 -4.79 -14.69
N LEU A 231 -10.55 -4.16 -15.33
CA LEU A 231 -11.81 -3.73 -14.74
C LEU A 231 -12.93 -3.73 -15.79
N PRO A 232 -14.21 -3.76 -15.37
CA PRO A 232 -15.35 -3.67 -16.28
C PRO A 232 -15.33 -2.43 -17.18
N GLY A 233 -15.86 -2.57 -18.41
CA GLY A 233 -15.77 -1.54 -19.44
C GLY A 233 -16.64 -0.30 -19.18
N ASP A 234 -17.77 -0.49 -18.53
CA ASP A 234 -18.74 0.52 -18.11
C ASP A 234 -18.14 1.55 -17.14
N ILE A 235 -17.30 1.14 -16.21
CA ILE A 235 -16.68 2.04 -15.22
C ILE A 235 -15.40 2.74 -15.72
N ARG A 236 -15.00 2.54 -16.98
CA ARG A 236 -13.74 3.10 -17.52
C ARG A 236 -13.68 4.62 -17.49
N HIS A 237 -14.82 5.29 -17.52
CA HIS A 237 -14.89 6.74 -17.48
C HIS A 237 -14.52 7.34 -16.11
N TYR A 238 -14.50 6.54 -15.03
CA TYR A 238 -14.01 6.95 -13.71
C TYR A 238 -12.49 6.90 -13.58
N VAL A 239 -11.79 6.19 -14.46
CA VAL A 239 -10.38 5.82 -14.27
C VAL A 239 -9.46 6.44 -15.32
N SER A 240 -8.22 6.70 -14.90
CA SER A 240 -7.14 7.16 -15.77
C SER A 240 -5.82 6.53 -15.36
N ALA A 241 -4.97 6.18 -16.32
CA ALA A 241 -3.65 5.60 -16.10
C ALA A 241 -2.55 6.59 -16.49
N ASP A 242 -1.58 6.79 -15.60
CA ASP A 242 -0.31 7.46 -15.87
C ASP A 242 0.76 6.36 -15.98
N GLU A 243 1.04 5.94 -17.21
CA GLU A 243 2.00 4.86 -17.50
C GLU A 243 3.42 5.20 -17.09
N ARG A 244 3.81 6.48 -17.15
CA ARG A 244 5.16 6.93 -16.78
C ARG A 244 5.37 6.83 -15.28
N ARG A 245 4.37 7.27 -14.51
CA ARG A 245 4.41 7.21 -13.04
C ARG A 245 4.02 5.85 -12.49
N ARG A 246 3.47 4.97 -13.34
CA ARG A 246 2.85 3.70 -12.97
C ARG A 246 1.78 3.88 -11.90
N ARG A 247 0.77 4.69 -12.22
CA ARG A 247 -0.33 5.00 -11.30
C ARG A 247 -1.66 4.98 -12.03
N VAL A 248 -2.66 4.36 -11.41
CA VAL A 248 -4.06 4.57 -11.80
C VAL A 248 -4.73 5.49 -10.79
N ARG A 249 -5.55 6.40 -11.29
CA ARG A 249 -6.46 7.21 -10.48
C ARG A 249 -7.89 6.92 -10.90
N ALA A 250 -8.72 6.50 -9.95
CA ALA A 250 -10.17 6.54 -10.06
C ALA A 250 -10.70 7.81 -9.37
N LEU A 251 -11.59 8.56 -10.01
CA LEU A 251 -12.26 9.73 -9.44
C LEU A 251 -13.74 9.41 -9.23
N ILE A 252 -14.16 9.15 -7.99
CA ILE A 252 -15.50 8.67 -7.65
C ILE A 252 -16.10 9.63 -6.63
N GLY A 253 -17.20 10.31 -6.98
CA GLY A 253 -17.89 11.23 -6.06
C GLY A 253 -16.98 12.33 -5.49
N GLY A 254 -16.06 12.86 -6.30
CA GLY A 254 -15.06 13.85 -5.88
C GLY A 254 -13.89 13.29 -5.06
N LYS A 255 -13.88 12.00 -4.70
CA LYS A 255 -12.74 11.33 -4.06
C LYS A 255 -11.84 10.64 -5.08
N SER A 256 -10.54 10.64 -4.78
CA SER A 256 -9.53 9.98 -5.61
C SER A 256 -9.04 8.71 -4.94
N LEU A 257 -9.11 7.60 -5.66
CA LEU A 257 -8.52 6.32 -5.30
C LEU A 257 -7.30 6.10 -6.19
N TYR A 258 -6.11 6.00 -5.58
CA TYR A 258 -4.84 5.86 -6.29
C TYR A 258 -4.30 4.44 -6.10
N ALA A 259 -4.24 3.67 -7.19
CA ALA A 259 -3.46 2.45 -7.25
C ALA A 259 -2.02 2.81 -7.67
N ILE A 260 -1.05 2.53 -6.81
CA ILE A 260 0.36 2.91 -6.96
C ILE A 260 1.31 1.71 -7.03
N ASP A 261 0.80 0.52 -7.40
CA ASP A 261 1.65 -0.64 -7.68
C ASP A 261 2.39 -0.43 -9.03
N PRO A 262 3.74 -0.30 -9.01
CA PRO A 262 4.54 -0.12 -10.22
C PRO A 262 4.56 -1.36 -11.13
N GLY A 263 4.10 -2.53 -10.65
CA GLY A 263 4.12 -3.78 -11.38
C GLY A 263 5.51 -4.39 -11.51
N HIS A 264 6.36 -4.23 -10.49
CA HIS A 264 7.65 -4.90 -10.45
C HIS A 264 7.45 -6.43 -10.55
N GLY A 265 8.12 -7.07 -11.50
CA GLY A 265 8.18 -8.53 -11.58
C GLY A 265 9.55 -9.04 -11.16
N ARG A 266 10.04 -10.10 -11.83
CA ARG A 266 11.45 -10.51 -11.73
C ARG A 266 12.42 -9.43 -12.18
N ARG A 267 11.97 -8.56 -13.08
CA ARG A 267 12.66 -7.35 -13.52
C ARG A 267 11.92 -6.14 -12.96
N PRO A 268 12.64 -5.06 -12.62
CA PRO A 268 12.00 -3.85 -12.15
C PRO A 268 11.18 -3.19 -13.28
N ALA A 269 10.14 -2.44 -12.92
CA ALA A 269 9.49 -1.52 -13.83
C ALA A 269 10.51 -0.50 -14.36
N PRO A 270 10.45 -0.13 -15.65
CA PRO A 270 11.45 0.75 -16.26
C PRO A 270 11.40 2.20 -15.73
N ALA A 271 10.23 2.64 -15.27
CA ALA A 271 10.01 3.93 -14.63
C ALA A 271 8.83 3.83 -13.66
N TRP A 272 8.87 4.60 -12.58
CA TRP A 272 7.80 4.75 -11.60
C TRP A 272 8.07 5.95 -10.68
N GLU A 273 7.01 6.49 -10.07
CA GLU A 273 7.07 7.63 -9.16
C GLU A 273 6.15 7.43 -7.94
N PRO A 274 6.57 7.88 -6.74
CA PRO A 274 5.74 7.86 -5.54
C PRO A 274 4.63 8.89 -5.65
N LEU A 275 3.56 8.72 -4.88
CA LEU A 275 2.56 9.77 -4.72
C LEU A 275 3.07 10.80 -3.71
N ILE A 276 3.25 12.05 -4.15
CA ILE A 276 3.67 13.15 -3.27
C ILE A 276 2.44 13.92 -2.80
N ILE A 277 2.29 14.05 -1.49
CA ILE A 277 1.24 14.84 -0.84
C ILE A 277 1.92 16.00 -0.10
N PRO A 278 1.82 17.24 -0.61
CA PRO A 278 2.48 18.39 -0.01
C PRO A 278 1.78 18.84 1.26
N GLY A 279 2.56 19.34 2.23
CA GLY A 279 2.05 20.00 3.42
C GLY A 279 1.30 19.10 4.39
N ALA A 280 1.51 17.79 4.32
CA ALA A 280 0.70 16.80 5.01
C ALA A 280 1.33 16.32 6.34
N ALA A 281 0.46 15.78 7.20
CA ALA A 281 0.83 15.03 8.41
C ALA A 281 0.32 13.58 8.32
N VAL A 282 0.91 12.66 9.09
CA VAL A 282 0.55 11.23 9.07
C VAL A 282 0.11 10.77 10.46
N THR A 283 -0.95 9.96 10.50
CA THR A 283 -1.40 9.23 11.70
C THR A 283 -1.54 7.74 11.39
N CYS A 284 -1.28 6.88 12.37
CA CYS A 284 -1.43 5.42 12.26
C CYS A 284 -2.40 4.93 13.36
#